data_AF-A0A511YP74-F1
#
_entry.id   AF-A0A511YP74-F1
#
_cell.length_a   1.000
_cell.length_b   1.000
_cell.length_c   1.000
_cell.angle_alpha   90.00
_cell.angle_beta   90.00
_cell.angle_gamma   90.00
#
_symmetry.space_group_name_H-M   'P 1'
#
loop_
_entity.id
_entity.type
_entity.pdbx_description
1 polymer ?
#
loop_
_entity_poly.entity_id
_entity_poly.type
_entity_poly.pdbx_seq_one_letter_code
_entity_poly.pdbx_strand_id
1 'polypeptide(L)'
;MDKTVKYLHLKHDDKNAFQIVREMTDSLKTPLYAIRKIKELFPHLSLTEAKEIVIMTVTKYKNLYDYQDSLLPDLEEFSRILNED
;
A
#
# COMPACT_ATOMS: atom_id res chain seq x y z
N MET A 1 2.76 11.11 -9.35
CA MET A 1 2.00 10.65 -10.55
C MET A 1 1.08 9.52 -10.11
N ASP A 2 -0.16 9.48 -10.60
CA ASP A 2 -1.14 8.43 -10.26
C ASP A 2 -0.70 7.09 -10.88
N LYS A 3 -0.47 6.07 -10.05
CA LYS A 3 -0.02 4.76 -10.52
C LYS A 3 -1.14 3.75 -10.74
N THR A 4 -2.41 4.15 -10.68
CA THR A 4 -3.55 3.23 -10.78
C THR A 4 -3.52 2.40 -12.06
N VAL A 5 -3.19 3.05 -13.19
CA VAL A 5 -3.07 2.41 -14.51
C VAL A 5 -2.02 1.29 -14.51
N LYS A 6 -0.95 1.43 -13.72
CA LYS A 6 0.11 0.42 -13.62
C LYS A 6 -0.42 -0.93 -13.09
N TYR A 7 -1.44 -0.93 -12.23
CA TYR A 7 -1.88 -2.16 -11.54
C TYR A 7 -3.29 -2.61 -11.92
N LEU A 8 -4.05 -1.80 -12.66
CA LEU A 8 -5.45 -2.11 -13.02
C LEU A 8 -5.60 -3.39 -13.86
N HIS A 9 -4.55 -3.76 -14.60
CA HIS A 9 -4.53 -4.96 -15.45
C HIS A 9 -4.30 -6.26 -14.66
N LEU A 10 -3.84 -6.17 -13.41
CA LEU A 10 -3.59 -7.34 -12.55
C LEU A 10 -4.93 -7.89 -12.08
N LYS A 11 -5.28 -9.09 -12.56
CA LYS A 11 -6.55 -9.75 -12.26
C LYS A 11 -6.35 -11.17 -11.75
N HIS A 12 -7.19 -11.57 -10.81
CA HIS A 12 -7.32 -12.93 -10.31
C HIS A 12 -8.81 -13.19 -10.05
N ASP A 13 -9.36 -14.27 -10.60
CA ASP A 13 -10.79 -14.63 -10.53
C ASP A 13 -11.72 -13.43 -10.82
N ASP A 14 -11.48 -12.76 -11.96
CA ASP A 14 -12.20 -11.58 -12.45
C ASP A 14 -12.13 -10.31 -11.58
N LYS A 15 -11.41 -10.35 -10.46
CA LYS A 15 -11.17 -9.20 -9.58
C LYS A 15 -9.80 -8.58 -9.85
N ASN A 16 -9.74 -7.26 -9.90
CA ASN A 16 -8.46 -6.56 -9.96
C ASN A 16 -7.78 -6.48 -8.58
N ALA A 17 -6.47 -6.21 -8.56
CA ALA A 17 -5.69 -6.16 -7.33
C ALA A 17 -6.26 -5.19 -6.27
N PHE A 18 -6.83 -4.04 -6.67
CA PHE A 18 -7.44 -3.08 -5.74
C PHE A 18 -8.75 -3.62 -5.12
N GLN A 19 -9.58 -4.30 -5.92
CA GLN A 19 -10.80 -4.95 -5.41
C GLN A 19 -10.46 -6.04 -4.40
N ILE A 20 -9.45 -6.86 -4.70
CA ILE A 20 -8.95 -7.91 -3.82
C ILE A 20 -8.49 -7.33 -2.47
N VAL A 21 -7.72 -6.24 -2.48
CA VAL A 21 -7.30 -5.58 -1.23
C VAL A 21 -8.50 -5.01 -0.46
N ARG A 22 -9.47 -4.40 -1.15
CA ARG A 22 -10.65 -3.81 -0.51
C ARG A 22 -11.47 -4.85 0.25
N GLU A 23 -11.68 -6.03 -0.33
CA GLU A 23 -12.37 -7.15 0.35
C GLU A 23 -11.62 -7.62 1.62
N MET A 24 -10.29 -7.57 1.61
CA MET A 24 -9.50 -7.92 2.79
C MET A 24 -9.60 -6.86 3.89
N THR A 25 -9.62 -5.58 3.52
CA THR A 25 -9.77 -4.50 4.51
C THR A 25 -11.17 -4.46 5.10
N ASP A 26 -12.19 -4.74 4.30
CA ASP A 26 -13.58 -4.83 4.77
C ASP A 26 -13.78 -6.02 5.73
N SER A 27 -12.95 -7.06 5.63
CA SER A 27 -12.94 -8.23 6.53
C SER A 27 -12.02 -8.06 7.76
N LEU A 28 -11.69 -6.81 8.13
CA LEU A 28 -10.85 -6.46 9.29
C LEU A 28 -9.45 -7.10 9.25
N LYS A 29 -8.93 -7.43 8.07
CA LYS A 29 -7.54 -7.92 7.93
C LYS A 29 -6.57 -6.76 7.98
N THR A 30 -5.38 -7.02 8.53
CA THR A 30 -4.32 -6.01 8.62
C THR A 30 -3.74 -5.69 7.24
N PRO A 31 -3.19 -4.49 7.02
CA PRO A 31 -2.50 -4.15 5.77
C PRO A 31 -1.39 -5.15 5.42
N LEU A 32 -0.66 -5.66 6.41
CA LEU A 32 0.40 -6.65 6.19
C LEU A 32 -0.16 -7.97 5.64
N TYR A 33 -1.34 -8.40 6.11
CA TYR A 33 -2.01 -9.57 5.56
C TYR A 33 -2.38 -9.36 4.08
N ALA A 34 -2.90 -8.18 3.73
CA ALA A 34 -3.24 -7.83 2.35
C ALA A 34 -1.99 -7.82 1.45
N ILE A 35 -0.86 -7.27 1.91
CA ILE A 35 0.41 -7.26 1.17
C ILE A 35 0.86 -8.69 0.87
N ARG A 36 0.87 -9.55 1.89
CA ARG A 36 1.22 -10.96 1.72
C ARG A 36 0.32 -11.62 0.69
N LYS A 37 -0.99 -11.39 0.75
CA LYS A 37 -1.94 -12.03 -0.16
C LYS A 37 -1.78 -11.56 -1.60
N ILE A 38 -1.54 -10.27 -1.83
CA ILE A 38 -1.20 -9.76 -3.16
C ILE A 38 0.07 -10.42 -3.71
N LYS A 39 1.08 -10.62 -2.86
CA LYS A 39 2.32 -11.29 -3.28
C LYS A 39 2.11 -12.78 -3.60
N GLU A 40 1.21 -13.47 -2.90
CA GLU A 40 0.81 -14.85 -3.22
C GLU A 40 0.08 -14.93 -4.57
N LEU A 41 -0.85 -14.01 -4.84
CA LEU A 41 -1.67 -14.01 -6.06
C LEU A 41 -0.91 -13.50 -7.29
N PHE A 42 0.04 -12.60 -7.10
CA PHE A 42 0.85 -12.01 -8.15
C PHE A 42 2.34 -12.15 -7.84
N PRO A 43 2.91 -13.37 -7.96
CA PRO A 43 4.30 -13.64 -7.55
C PRO A 43 5.36 -12.82 -8.29
N HIS A 44 5.05 -12.31 -9.48
CA HIS A 44 5.94 -11.48 -10.29
C HIS A 44 6.14 -10.06 -9.73
N LEU A 45 5.23 -9.57 -8.87
CA LEU A 45 5.36 -8.26 -8.24
C LEU A 45 6.47 -8.27 -7.19
N SER A 46 7.23 -7.20 -7.08
CA SER A 46 8.09 -6.98 -5.92
C SER A 46 7.26 -6.74 -4.64
N LEU A 47 7.89 -6.88 -3.47
CA LEU A 47 7.25 -6.55 -2.19
C LEU A 47 6.84 -5.07 -2.14
N THR A 48 7.66 -4.19 -2.74
CA THR A 48 7.37 -2.75 -2.86
C THR A 48 6.11 -2.49 -3.67
N GLU A 49 5.92 -3.20 -4.78
CA GLU A 49 4.71 -3.06 -5.61
C GLU A 49 3.47 -3.59 -4.90
N ALA A 50 3.57 -4.73 -4.21
CA ALA A 50 2.48 -5.23 -3.38
C ALA A 50 2.09 -4.24 -2.27
N LYS A 51 3.09 -3.63 -1.61
CA LYS A 51 2.88 -2.55 -0.63
C LYS A 51 2.20 -1.33 -1.27
N GLU A 52 2.66 -0.91 -2.45
CA GLU A 52 2.11 0.24 -3.17
C GLU A 52 0.62 0.05 -3.50
N ILE A 53 0.22 -1.13 -4.01
CA ILE A 53 -1.19 -1.45 -4.27
C ILE A 53 -2.03 -1.33 -2.99
N VAL A 54 -1.54 -1.86 -1.87
CA VAL A 54 -2.27 -1.81 -0.60
C VAL A 54 -2.43 -0.37 -0.11
N ILE A 55 -1.35 0.40 -0.08
CA ILE A 55 -1.38 1.82 0.32
C ILE A 55 -2.36 2.61 -0.54
N MET A 56 -2.31 2.42 -1.86
CA MET A 56 -3.22 3.10 -2.79
C MET A 56 -4.69 2.73 -2.59
N THR A 57 -4.97 1.53 -2.04
CA THR A 57 -6.35 1.09 -1.79
C THR A 57 -6.90 1.63 -0.48
N VAL A 58 -6.07 1.67 0.57
CA VAL A 58 -6.51 1.93 1.96
C VAL A 58 -6.29 3.37 2.41
N THR A 59 -5.59 4.16 1.60
CA THR A 59 -5.31 5.57 1.89
C THR A 59 -5.77 6.46 0.75
N LYS A 60 -5.66 7.77 0.94
CA LYS A 60 -5.91 8.78 -0.11
C LYS A 60 -4.76 8.92 -1.13
N TYR A 61 -3.62 8.28 -0.89
CA TYR A 61 -2.42 8.48 -1.70
C TYR A 61 -2.43 7.63 -2.96
N LYS A 62 -1.87 8.17 -4.05
CA LYS A 62 -1.94 7.56 -5.39
C LYS A 62 -0.70 6.77 -5.79
N ASN A 63 0.29 6.72 -4.90
CA ASN A 63 1.48 5.89 -4.99
C ASN A 63 2.15 5.80 -3.60
N LEU A 64 3.13 4.91 -3.45
CA LEU A 64 3.83 4.70 -2.17
C LEU A 64 4.71 5.90 -1.78
N TYR A 65 5.27 6.60 -2.76
CA TYR A 65 6.18 7.72 -2.54
C TYR A 65 5.44 8.91 -1.90
N ASP A 66 4.28 9.31 -2.44
CA ASP A 66 3.44 10.37 -1.88
C ASP A 66 3.03 10.07 -0.43
N TYR A 67 2.76 8.80 -0.12
CA TYR A 67 2.49 8.37 1.25
C TYR A 67 3.72 8.53 2.15
N GLN A 68 4.90 8.08 1.69
CA GLN A 68 6.14 8.19 2.46
C GLN A 68 6.55 9.65 2.69
N ASP A 69 6.43 10.50 1.68
CA ASP A 69 6.69 11.93 1.77
C ASP A 69 5.75 12.60 2.80
N SER A 70 4.50 12.14 2.87
CA SER A 70 3.55 12.68 3.86
C SER A 70 3.91 12.37 5.31
N LEU A 71 4.73 11.34 5.56
CA LEU A 71 5.19 10.98 6.90
C LEU A 71 6.43 11.78 7.32
N LEU A 72 7.13 12.43 6.38
CA LEU A 72 8.41 13.08 6.65
C LEU A 72 8.31 14.17 7.75
N PRO A 73 7.30 15.07 7.76
CA PRO A 73 7.19 16.07 8.82
C PRO A 73 7.00 15.45 10.21
N ASP A 74 6.17 14.40 10.31
CA ASP A 74 5.92 13.69 11.57
C ASP A 74 7.19 12.98 12.07
N LEU A 75 7.98 12.41 11.15
CA LEU A 75 9.24 11.76 11.47
C LEU A 75 10.31 12.78 11.94
N GLU A 76 10.36 13.96 11.33
CA GLU A 76 11.25 15.05 11.74
C GLU A 76 10.87 15.62 13.11
N GLU A 77 9.57 15.74 13.42
CA GLU A 77 9.09 16.11 14.75
C GLU A 77 9.43 15.04 15.78
N PHE A 78 9.14 13.76 15.49
CA PHE A 78 9.46 12.65 16.36
C PHE A 78 10.98 12.56 16.65
N SER A 79 11.81 12.78 15.64
CA SER A 79 13.26 12.80 15.81
C SER A 79 13.74 13.99 16.65
N ARG A 80 13.09 15.16 16.59
CA ARG A 80 13.44 16.29 17.47
C ARG A 80 13.12 15.95 18.92
N ILE A 81 11.92 15.42 19.19
CA ILE A 81 11.49 15.01 20.53
C ILE A 81 12.47 14.00 21.15
N LEU A 82 12.92 13.01 20.38
CA LEU A 82 13.85 11.98 20.87
C LEU A 82 15.27 12.47 21.15
N ASN A 83 15.69 13.59 20.56
CA ASN A 83 17.05 14.11 20.68
C ASN A 83 17.15 15.37 21.55
N GLU A 84 16.05 15.82 22.16
CA GLU A 84 16.00 16.96 23.09
C GLU A 84 16.17 16.55 24.57
N ASP A 85 16.76 15.37 24.85
CA ASP A 85 17.22 14.96 26.19
C ASP A 85 18.71 15.31 26.45
#